data_AF-A0A955MQX1-F1
#
_entry.id   AF-A0A955MQX1-F1
#
_cell.length_a   1.000
_cell.length_b   1.000
_cell.length_c   1.000
_cell.angle_alpha   90.00
_cell.angle_beta   90.00
_cell.angle_gamma   90.00
#
_symmetry.space_group_name_H-M   'P 1'
#
loop_
_entity.id
_entity.type
_entity.pdbx_description
1 polymer ?
#
loop_
_entity_poly.entity_id
_entity_poly.type
_entity_poly.pdbx_seq_one_letter_code
_entity_poly.pdbx_strand_id
1 'polypeptide(L)'
;MVDAGTSGGTDTGNDAFIVTPSTSANIEVRGSSPGFGDSGVPPGGDTLLMDLAGVGSAKVVSGMTQGDGQVEFDAGSGANPLVFKSIESFAGSGIFDAGDAPDPLASTAGQYPTLLANNGPTHDFSLVGPILGSAIDYEMDGLPESMAAGDDNDGIDDEDGVAFPNPLFAETVANIEVTSATGGVLNYFFDFNRDGRFDGADESFTFVHPGGGAVEVPVPTPRTALLGPTFARFRISTAGVASAVGSATDGEVEDYQVTVQGIAPNLFIFPSDTVVSNDPGICGSSQTFTIGATGLPFADVVCEIEGFPIMFPHTFAVGTTTVSCTATNSAGVHTRSFTVTVNDTEIPSATCLSPIVALDELGSATITAASVDAGSTDNCGIASMVVSPTSFTCAEVGIQNVTLTVTDIHGNIALCTTTVMVIDNIPPTMIAPTLEAVTANATGEAILLDYTSGVVATDTCSSASSLVIAQSPSPGSTIGVGDNVITFSATDASGNVGEATATLTVNQADPMTDYDVKPEPPDGKIDARDLLEWYSRVEDGSPTELLFDFSRFWQRDNLKRQ
;
A
#
# COMPACT_ATOMS: atom_id res chain seq x y z
N MET A 1 -80.34 27.03 -42.95
CA MET A 1 -81.53 27.78 -42.47
C MET A 1 -81.25 28.23 -41.04
N VAL A 2 -81.34 29.52 -40.75
CA VAL A 2 -81.45 30.07 -39.39
C VAL A 2 -82.54 31.15 -39.42
N ASP A 3 -83.41 31.11 -38.41
CA ASP A 3 -84.63 31.90 -38.24
C ASP A 3 -84.33 33.22 -37.48
N ALA A 4 -84.74 34.35 -38.04
CA ALA A 4 -84.88 35.63 -37.34
C ALA A 4 -85.94 36.51 -38.04
N GLY A 5 -86.91 36.99 -37.27
CA GLY A 5 -88.17 37.56 -37.75
C GLY A 5 -88.11 38.95 -38.43
N THR A 6 -88.98 39.08 -39.44
CA THR A 6 -89.61 40.29 -40.01
C THR A 6 -88.73 41.46 -40.47
N SER A 7 -88.46 41.55 -41.78
CA SER A 7 -89.08 42.55 -42.67
C SER A 7 -88.74 42.21 -44.13
N GLY A 8 -89.69 42.41 -45.04
CA GLY A 8 -89.63 41.92 -46.42
C GLY A 8 -88.54 42.58 -47.28
N GLY A 9 -87.84 41.75 -48.04
CA GLY A 9 -86.97 42.16 -49.15
C GLY A 9 -86.78 40.97 -50.08
N THR A 10 -87.11 41.16 -51.35
CA THR A 10 -86.93 40.18 -52.43
C THR A 10 -85.45 39.95 -52.71
N ASP A 11 -85.04 38.70 -52.71
CA ASP A 11 -83.73 38.20 -53.16
C ASP A 11 -83.46 38.63 -54.62
N THR A 12 -82.42 39.44 -54.80
CA THR A 12 -81.84 39.77 -56.10
C THR A 12 -80.35 39.46 -56.08
N GLY A 13 -80.00 38.17 -56.16
CA GLY A 13 -78.82 37.67 -56.88
C GLY A 13 -77.57 38.55 -56.84
N ASN A 14 -77.00 38.74 -55.66
CA ASN A 14 -75.58 39.02 -55.36
C ASN A 14 -75.49 39.29 -53.86
N ASP A 15 -75.54 38.23 -53.05
CA ASP A 15 -75.45 38.36 -51.60
C ASP A 15 -73.99 38.63 -51.18
N ALA A 16 -73.70 39.90 -50.90
CA ALA A 16 -72.53 40.29 -50.12
C ALA A 16 -72.80 39.99 -48.64
N PHE A 17 -72.14 38.97 -48.09
CA PHE A 17 -72.23 38.62 -46.67
C PHE A 17 -71.26 39.52 -45.87
N ILE A 18 -71.79 40.52 -45.17
CA ILE A 18 -71.01 41.33 -44.21
C ILE A 18 -71.10 40.64 -42.85
N VAL A 19 -70.05 39.92 -42.45
CA VAL A 19 -69.91 39.41 -41.08
C VAL A 19 -69.08 40.40 -40.29
N THR A 20 -69.68 41.02 -39.27
CA THR A 20 -68.95 41.75 -38.22
C THR A 20 -68.75 40.81 -37.03
N PRO A 21 -67.55 40.26 -36.77
CA PRO A 21 -67.36 39.36 -35.64
C PRO A 21 -67.10 40.18 -34.38
N SER A 22 -67.91 39.99 -33.33
CA SER A 22 -67.50 40.27 -31.94
C SER A 22 -67.14 39.00 -31.16
N THR A 23 -67.30 37.82 -31.78
CA THR A 23 -66.80 36.52 -31.31
C THR A 23 -66.71 35.59 -32.50
N SER A 24 -65.74 34.69 -32.50
CA SER A 24 -65.42 33.71 -33.54
C SER A 24 -66.66 33.10 -34.19
N ALA A 25 -66.75 33.18 -35.52
CA ALA A 25 -67.83 32.56 -36.29
C ALA A 25 -67.24 31.54 -37.25
N ASN A 26 -67.74 30.31 -37.20
CA ASN A 26 -67.44 29.27 -38.19
C ASN A 26 -68.32 29.53 -39.42
N ILE A 27 -67.71 29.62 -40.61
CA ILE A 27 -68.45 29.68 -41.88
C ILE A 27 -68.44 28.28 -42.50
N GLU A 28 -69.61 27.65 -42.60
CA GLU A 28 -69.80 26.38 -43.30
C GLU A 28 -70.17 26.66 -44.77
N VAL A 29 -69.30 26.29 -45.72
CA VAL A 29 -69.60 26.40 -47.16
C VAL A 29 -69.91 25.00 -47.70
N ARG A 30 -71.20 24.68 -47.89
CA ARG A 30 -71.62 23.42 -48.52
C ARG A 30 -71.68 23.59 -50.04
N GLY A 31 -70.77 22.94 -50.77
CA GLY A 31 -70.88 22.79 -52.22
C GLY A 31 -71.94 21.76 -52.59
N SER A 32 -72.88 22.10 -53.47
CA SER A 32 -73.81 21.14 -54.06
C SER A 32 -73.19 20.50 -55.29
N SER A 33 -72.90 19.19 -55.26
CA SER A 33 -72.61 18.43 -56.49
C SER A 33 -73.86 17.68 -56.97
N PRO A 34 -74.23 17.76 -58.27
CA PRO A 34 -75.34 17.00 -58.82
C PRO A 34 -74.89 15.57 -59.21
N GLY A 35 -75.30 14.60 -58.40
CA GLY A 35 -75.63 13.22 -58.80
C GLY A 35 -74.53 12.30 -59.31
N PHE A 36 -74.17 11.27 -58.53
CA PHE A 36 -73.90 9.91 -59.01
C PHE A 36 -74.26 8.91 -57.90
N GLY A 37 -74.85 7.78 -58.27
CA GLY A 37 -75.48 6.82 -57.35
C GLY A 37 -74.51 5.84 -56.68
N ASP A 38 -74.90 5.46 -55.47
CA ASP A 38 -74.70 4.19 -54.78
C ASP A 38 -73.29 3.57 -54.75
N SER A 39 -72.49 3.97 -53.74
CA SER A 39 -71.68 3.06 -52.90
C SER A 39 -71.10 3.79 -51.69
N GLY A 40 -71.78 3.71 -50.55
CA GLY A 40 -71.24 3.74 -49.16
C GLY A 40 -69.98 4.55 -48.76
N VAL A 41 -69.85 5.84 -49.10
CA VAL A 41 -68.85 6.74 -48.49
C VAL A 41 -69.56 7.99 -47.95
N PRO A 42 -69.33 8.45 -46.70
CA PRO A 42 -69.88 9.73 -46.23
C PRO A 42 -69.28 10.87 -47.07
N PRO A 43 -70.05 11.90 -47.44
CA PRO A 43 -69.50 13.03 -48.19
C PRO A 43 -68.51 13.78 -47.29
N GLY A 44 -67.21 13.63 -47.58
CA GLY A 44 -66.16 14.49 -47.04
C GLY A 44 -66.41 15.91 -47.51
N GLY A 45 -66.90 16.76 -46.62
CA GLY A 45 -66.92 18.19 -46.81
C GLY A 45 -65.62 18.76 -46.23
N ASP A 46 -64.79 19.36 -47.07
CA ASP A 46 -63.59 20.06 -46.63
C ASP A 46 -63.98 21.20 -45.68
N THR A 47 -63.43 21.21 -44.47
CA THR A 47 -63.63 22.28 -43.50
C THR A 47 -62.41 23.18 -43.49
N LEU A 48 -62.54 24.41 -43.99
CA LEU A 48 -61.49 25.42 -43.94
C LEU A 48 -61.55 26.12 -42.57
N LEU A 49 -60.63 25.78 -41.65
CA LEU A 49 -60.49 26.47 -40.37
C LEU A 49 -59.56 27.68 -40.55
N MET A 50 -60.10 28.90 -40.36
CA MET A 50 -59.32 30.15 -40.37
C MET A 50 -59.52 30.90 -39.05
N ASP A 51 -58.43 31.27 -38.38
CA ASP A 51 -58.46 32.22 -37.26
C ASP A 51 -58.49 33.65 -37.82
N LEU A 52 -59.53 34.42 -37.48
CA LEU A 52 -59.80 35.76 -38.02
C LEU A 52 -59.60 36.87 -36.98
N ALA A 53 -58.81 36.63 -35.92
CA ALA A 53 -58.48 37.65 -34.93
C ALA A 53 -57.83 38.89 -35.59
N GLY A 54 -58.57 40.01 -35.65
CA GLY A 54 -58.08 41.30 -36.15
C GLY A 54 -58.51 41.69 -37.58
N VAL A 55 -59.34 40.89 -38.25
CA VAL A 55 -59.83 41.21 -39.61
C VAL A 55 -61.12 42.02 -39.56
N GLY A 56 -61.14 43.22 -40.14
CA GLY A 56 -62.30 44.13 -40.10
C GLY A 56 -63.42 43.77 -41.07
N SER A 57 -63.11 43.15 -42.21
CA SER A 57 -64.07 42.55 -43.15
C SER A 57 -63.37 41.62 -44.15
N ALA A 58 -64.08 40.62 -44.70
CA ALA A 58 -63.60 39.72 -45.75
C ALA A 58 -64.58 39.70 -46.93
N LYS A 59 -64.09 39.61 -48.17
CA LYS A 59 -64.92 39.54 -49.38
C LYS A 59 -64.46 38.42 -50.31
N VAL A 60 -65.41 37.59 -50.75
CA VAL A 60 -65.18 36.59 -51.82
C VAL A 60 -65.34 37.28 -53.16
N VAL A 61 -64.29 37.24 -54.00
CA VAL A 61 -64.23 38.06 -55.24
C VAL A 61 -64.66 37.27 -56.49
N SER A 62 -64.70 35.93 -56.43
CA SER A 62 -65.33 35.07 -57.46
C SER A 62 -65.77 33.72 -56.89
N GLY A 63 -66.76 33.09 -57.53
CA GLY A 63 -67.34 31.81 -57.09
C GLY A 63 -66.31 30.69 -56.98
N MET A 64 -66.37 29.93 -55.90
CA MET A 64 -65.46 28.82 -55.59
C MET A 64 -65.87 27.56 -56.36
N THR A 65 -64.98 27.05 -57.21
CA THR A 65 -64.92 25.63 -57.60
C THR A 65 -63.63 25.04 -57.06
N GLN A 66 -63.62 23.72 -56.81
CA GLN A 66 -62.49 22.97 -56.24
C GLN A 66 -61.18 23.36 -56.93
N GLY A 67 -60.26 23.98 -56.17
CA GLY A 67 -58.89 24.28 -56.62
C GLY A 67 -58.57 25.74 -56.97
N ASP A 68 -59.53 26.63 -57.25
CA ASP A 68 -59.20 28.01 -57.68
C ASP A 68 -60.22 29.05 -57.19
N GLY A 69 -59.94 29.66 -56.03
CA GLY A 69 -60.68 30.80 -55.50
C GLY A 69 -59.76 31.77 -54.76
N GLN A 70 -59.90 33.07 -55.01
CA GLN A 70 -59.12 34.13 -54.35
C GLN A 70 -59.98 34.88 -53.33
N VAL A 71 -59.50 35.00 -52.09
CA VAL A 71 -60.12 35.78 -51.02
C VAL A 71 -59.23 37.01 -50.77
N GLU A 72 -59.83 38.21 -50.81
CA GLU A 72 -59.13 39.47 -50.57
C GLU A 72 -59.62 40.05 -49.23
N PHE A 73 -58.69 40.45 -48.36
CA PHE A 73 -58.97 40.99 -47.02
C PHE A 73 -58.61 42.47 -46.96
N ASP A 74 -59.54 43.32 -46.51
CA ASP A 74 -59.27 44.75 -46.30
C ASP A 74 -58.98 45.01 -44.82
N ALA A 75 -57.72 45.27 -44.49
CA ALA A 75 -57.30 45.69 -43.17
C ALA A 75 -57.55 47.21 -43.04
N GLY A 76 -58.69 47.56 -42.46
CA GLY A 76 -59.09 48.95 -42.23
C GLY A 76 -57.96 49.81 -41.64
N SER A 77 -57.57 50.83 -42.40
CA SER A 77 -56.66 51.93 -42.06
C SER A 77 -55.34 51.56 -41.37
N GLY A 78 -54.33 51.24 -42.19
CA GLY A 78 -52.94 51.59 -41.89
C GLY A 78 -52.10 50.54 -41.17
N ALA A 79 -51.90 49.38 -41.78
CA ALA A 79 -50.72 48.53 -41.56
C ALA A 79 -50.52 47.59 -42.76
N ASN A 80 -49.25 47.29 -43.05
CA ASN A 80 -48.67 46.58 -44.21
C ASN A 80 -49.54 45.50 -44.90
N PRO A 81 -49.52 45.39 -46.25
CA PRO A 81 -50.12 44.25 -46.94
C PRO A 81 -49.42 42.95 -46.52
N LEU A 82 -50.20 41.98 -46.05
CA LEU A 82 -49.74 40.61 -45.83
C LEU A 82 -49.43 39.98 -47.21
N VAL A 83 -48.15 39.87 -47.54
CA VAL A 83 -47.66 39.15 -48.71
C VAL A 83 -47.44 37.70 -48.30
N PHE A 84 -48.28 36.78 -48.79
CA PHE A 84 -47.96 35.36 -48.73
C PHE A 84 -46.85 35.06 -49.75
N LYS A 85 -45.75 34.47 -49.28
CA LYS A 85 -44.82 33.75 -50.17
C LYS A 85 -45.50 32.44 -50.55
N SER A 86 -45.65 32.23 -51.86
CA SER A 86 -45.93 30.95 -52.55
C SER A 86 -46.74 29.90 -51.78
N ILE A 87 -47.97 29.65 -52.26
CA ILE A 87 -48.60 28.33 -52.16
C ILE A 87 -47.62 27.33 -52.78
N GLU A 88 -46.95 26.53 -51.95
CA GLU A 88 -46.54 25.20 -52.36
C GLU A 88 -47.79 24.32 -52.26
N SER A 89 -47.97 23.47 -53.27
CA SER A 89 -49.08 22.54 -53.38
C SER A 89 -49.28 21.75 -52.10
N PHE A 90 -50.38 22.00 -51.39
CA PHE A 90 -50.93 21.06 -50.43
C PHE A 90 -51.56 19.91 -51.23
N ALA A 91 -50.72 19.02 -51.72
CA ALA A 91 -51.09 17.71 -52.22
C ALA A 91 -50.56 16.70 -51.21
N GLY A 92 -51.44 16.32 -50.29
CA GLY A 92 -51.21 15.37 -49.22
C GLY A 92 -52.44 15.45 -48.32
N SER A 93 -53.32 14.46 -48.37
CA SER A 93 -54.33 14.27 -47.33
C SER A 93 -53.57 14.24 -46.00
N GLY A 94 -54.01 14.96 -44.96
CA GLY A 94 -53.34 15.00 -43.65
C GLY A 94 -53.42 13.68 -42.89
N ILE A 95 -52.92 12.63 -43.51
CA ILE A 95 -52.87 11.24 -43.12
C ILE A 95 -51.41 10.86 -43.38
N PHE A 96 -50.65 10.76 -42.31
CA PHE A 96 -49.27 10.35 -42.33
C PHE A 96 -49.14 9.06 -41.53
N ASP A 97 -48.04 8.36 -41.71
CA ASP A 97 -47.55 7.47 -40.67
C ASP A 97 -46.59 8.28 -39.77
N ALA A 98 -46.74 8.18 -38.46
CA ALA A 98 -46.00 8.94 -37.48
C ALA A 98 -45.74 8.11 -36.22
N GLY A 99 -44.51 8.18 -35.69
CA GLY A 99 -44.16 7.37 -34.52
C GLY A 99 -44.82 7.83 -33.22
N ASP A 100 -44.44 7.14 -32.14
CA ASP A 100 -45.13 7.18 -30.85
C ASP A 100 -44.17 7.23 -29.64
N ALA A 101 -42.87 7.47 -29.88
CA ALA A 101 -41.89 7.61 -28.79
C ALA A 101 -42.32 8.71 -27.79
N PRO A 102 -42.01 8.57 -26.49
CA PRO A 102 -42.55 9.46 -25.48
C PRO A 102 -42.13 10.92 -25.68
N ASP A 103 -43.10 11.82 -25.86
CA ASP A 103 -42.91 13.27 -26.00
C ASP A 103 -43.56 14.04 -24.84
N PRO A 104 -42.93 14.08 -23.64
CA PRO A 104 -43.40 14.92 -22.56
C PRO A 104 -43.23 16.40 -22.96
N LEU A 105 -44.38 17.07 -23.13
CA LEU A 105 -44.60 18.48 -23.50
C LEU A 105 -43.87 19.57 -22.66
N ALA A 106 -42.84 19.23 -21.87
CA ALA A 106 -42.18 20.10 -20.90
C ALA A 106 -40.88 20.76 -21.40
N SER A 107 -40.40 20.45 -22.59
CA SER A 107 -39.22 21.05 -23.22
C SER A 107 -39.65 21.76 -24.50
N THR A 108 -39.10 22.95 -24.79
CA THR A 108 -39.35 23.70 -26.06
C THR A 108 -38.98 22.91 -27.33
N ALA A 109 -38.52 21.67 -27.21
CA ALA A 109 -38.21 20.74 -28.27
C ALA A 109 -38.63 19.27 -27.97
N GLY A 110 -39.50 19.01 -26.97
CA GLY A 110 -39.84 17.64 -26.54
C GLY A 110 -38.68 16.87 -25.91
N GLN A 111 -38.93 15.70 -25.32
CA GLN A 111 -37.98 14.57 -25.32
C GLN A 111 -38.50 13.64 -26.43
N TYR A 112 -37.65 13.10 -27.29
CA TYR A 112 -38.04 12.33 -28.48
C TYR A 112 -39.13 13.05 -29.30
N PRO A 113 -38.80 14.06 -30.12
CA PRO A 113 -39.81 14.85 -30.83
C PRO A 113 -40.70 13.93 -31.69
N THR A 114 -41.96 13.78 -31.29
CA THR A 114 -42.91 12.81 -31.86
C THR A 114 -44.12 13.54 -32.43
N LEU A 115 -44.60 14.58 -31.75
CA LEU A 115 -45.70 15.40 -32.25
C LEU A 115 -45.25 16.28 -33.43
N LEU A 116 -46.13 16.49 -34.41
CA LEU A 116 -45.93 17.35 -35.57
C LEU A 116 -45.61 18.80 -35.17
N ALA A 117 -46.20 19.27 -34.06
CA ALA A 117 -45.90 20.57 -33.47
C ALA A 117 -44.41 20.73 -33.07
N ASN A 118 -43.73 19.62 -32.79
CA ASN A 118 -42.31 19.53 -32.46
C ASN A 118 -41.46 19.02 -33.66
N ASN A 119 -42.00 19.10 -34.88
CA ASN A 119 -41.38 18.55 -36.08
C ASN A 119 -41.17 17.02 -35.97
N GLY A 120 -42.13 16.29 -35.42
CA GLY A 120 -42.12 14.82 -35.35
C GLY A 120 -41.87 14.14 -36.69
N PRO A 121 -41.41 12.88 -36.68
CA PRO A 121 -41.22 12.10 -37.90
C PRO A 121 -42.59 11.83 -38.52
N THR A 122 -42.70 12.06 -39.83
CA THR A 122 -43.89 11.64 -40.57
C THR A 122 -43.50 11.07 -41.92
N HIS A 123 -44.23 10.07 -42.42
CA HIS A 123 -44.10 9.58 -43.79
C HIS A 123 -45.45 9.71 -44.51
N ASP A 124 -45.41 10.19 -45.76
CA ASP A 124 -46.64 10.38 -46.54
C ASP A 124 -47.20 9.03 -47.01
N PHE A 125 -48.28 8.60 -46.37
CA PHE A 125 -49.00 7.36 -46.66
C PHE A 125 -49.63 7.34 -48.08
N SER A 126 -49.85 8.50 -48.70
CA SER A 126 -50.51 8.57 -50.01
C SER A 126 -49.64 8.07 -51.16
N LEU A 127 -48.34 7.87 -50.90
CA LEU A 127 -47.37 7.34 -51.83
C LEU A 127 -46.96 5.92 -51.40
N VAL A 128 -47.09 4.96 -52.32
CA VAL A 128 -46.69 3.55 -52.06
C VAL A 128 -45.18 3.50 -51.83
N GLY A 129 -44.78 3.36 -50.56
CA GLY A 129 -43.39 3.28 -50.13
C GLY A 129 -43.02 1.91 -49.54
N PRO A 130 -41.75 1.74 -49.14
CA PRO A 130 -41.32 0.60 -48.35
C PRO A 130 -42.03 0.55 -46.99
N ILE A 131 -42.38 -0.65 -46.55
CA ILE A 131 -42.92 -0.88 -45.21
C ILE A 131 -41.99 -1.82 -44.44
N LEU A 132 -41.84 -1.57 -43.17
CA LEU A 132 -41.45 -2.52 -42.16
C LEU A 132 -42.64 -3.45 -41.87
N GLY A 133 -42.33 -4.69 -41.49
CA GLY A 133 -43.35 -5.64 -41.08
C GLY A 133 -44.45 -5.92 -42.10
N SER A 134 -45.72 -5.86 -41.65
CA SER A 134 -46.87 -6.35 -42.43
C SER A 134 -47.91 -5.28 -42.79
N ALA A 135 -48.00 -4.19 -42.04
CA ALA A 135 -49.00 -3.16 -42.21
C ALA A 135 -48.49 -1.82 -41.66
N ILE A 136 -48.86 -0.73 -42.33
CA ILE A 136 -48.74 0.63 -41.81
C ILE A 136 -50.13 1.03 -41.30
N ASP A 137 -50.23 1.64 -40.12
CA ASP A 137 -51.42 2.37 -39.69
C ASP A 137 -51.34 3.85 -40.09
N TYR A 138 -52.26 4.70 -39.62
CA TYR A 138 -52.29 6.07 -40.14
C TYR A 138 -52.79 7.07 -39.12
N GLU A 139 -52.00 8.11 -38.92
CA GLU A 139 -52.21 9.11 -37.90
C GLU A 139 -52.38 10.50 -38.53
N MET A 140 -53.08 11.35 -37.79
CA MET A 140 -53.12 12.79 -38.07
C MET A 140 -51.95 13.53 -37.41
N ASP A 141 -51.38 12.94 -36.35
CA ASP A 141 -50.27 13.43 -35.54
C ASP A 141 -49.69 12.25 -34.74
N GLY A 142 -48.43 12.30 -34.30
CA GLY A 142 -47.81 11.20 -33.55
C GLY A 142 -48.52 10.91 -32.22
N LEU A 143 -48.38 9.68 -31.71
CA LEU A 143 -49.12 9.16 -30.56
C LEU A 143 -48.22 8.90 -29.33
N PRO A 144 -47.50 9.90 -28.78
CA PRO A 144 -46.48 9.67 -27.76
C PRO A 144 -46.98 8.92 -26.52
N GLU A 145 -46.41 7.75 -26.24
CA GLU A 145 -46.67 6.93 -25.05
C GLU A 145 -45.38 6.71 -24.23
N SER A 146 -45.50 6.50 -22.92
CA SER A 146 -44.38 6.25 -22.01
C SER A 146 -43.48 5.04 -22.36
N MET A 147 -43.97 4.10 -23.17
CA MET A 147 -43.28 2.86 -23.55
C MET A 147 -43.08 2.74 -25.06
N ALA A 148 -43.49 3.74 -25.86
CA ALA A 148 -43.69 3.59 -27.31
C ALA A 148 -44.65 2.40 -27.56
N ALA A 149 -45.93 2.63 -27.28
CA ALA A 149 -47.04 1.69 -27.43
C ALA A 149 -48.39 2.43 -27.70
N GLY A 150 -48.34 3.56 -28.40
CA GLY A 150 -49.42 4.53 -28.53
C GLY A 150 -50.45 4.13 -29.59
N ASP A 151 -49.97 3.89 -30.80
CA ASP A 151 -50.60 3.27 -31.98
C ASP A 151 -50.93 1.78 -31.75
N ASP A 152 -50.03 1.10 -31.04
CA ASP A 152 -50.13 -0.26 -30.50
C ASP A 152 -51.48 -0.54 -29.77
N ASN A 153 -52.11 0.50 -29.21
CA ASN A 153 -53.36 0.43 -28.44
C ASN A 153 -54.60 1.04 -29.13
N ASP A 154 -54.50 1.60 -30.34
CA ASP A 154 -55.64 2.19 -31.05
C ASP A 154 -55.91 1.61 -32.46
N GLY A 155 -55.09 0.66 -32.93
CA GLY A 155 -55.20 0.09 -34.28
C GLY A 155 -54.60 -1.31 -34.50
N ILE A 156 -53.81 -1.42 -35.58
CA ILE A 156 -53.04 -2.60 -35.98
C ILE A 156 -51.62 -2.31 -35.51
N ASP A 157 -51.08 -3.14 -34.61
CA ASP A 157 -49.67 -3.18 -34.19
C ASP A 157 -48.77 -3.17 -35.44
N ASP A 158 -48.18 -2.01 -35.72
CA ASP A 158 -47.25 -1.74 -36.82
C ASP A 158 -45.79 -1.78 -36.34
N GLU A 159 -45.54 -1.92 -35.02
CA GLU A 159 -44.25 -2.32 -34.45
C GLU A 159 -43.95 -3.83 -34.63
N ASP A 160 -44.39 -4.40 -35.76
CA ASP A 160 -44.19 -5.80 -36.15
C ASP A 160 -42.96 -5.98 -37.05
N GLY A 161 -42.31 -4.88 -37.45
CA GLY A 161 -41.18 -4.86 -38.35
C GLY A 161 -39.80 -5.09 -37.73
N VAL A 162 -39.60 -4.82 -36.44
CA VAL A 162 -38.28 -4.93 -35.80
C VAL A 162 -38.32 -5.82 -34.55
N ALA A 163 -37.47 -6.86 -34.56
CA ALA A 163 -37.28 -7.75 -33.41
C ALA A 163 -35.87 -7.60 -32.79
N PHE A 164 -35.83 -7.65 -31.46
CA PHE A 164 -34.61 -7.62 -30.65
C PHE A 164 -34.32 -9.00 -30.04
N PRO A 165 -33.77 -9.97 -30.80
CA PRO A 165 -33.59 -11.35 -30.34
C PRO A 165 -32.58 -11.48 -29.18
N ASN A 166 -31.72 -10.48 -29.00
CA ASN A 166 -30.76 -10.40 -27.91
C ASN A 166 -30.76 -9.00 -27.30
N PRO A 167 -30.45 -8.86 -25.98
CA PRO A 167 -30.25 -7.55 -25.38
C PRO A 167 -29.13 -6.77 -26.06
N LEU A 168 -29.26 -5.44 -26.09
CA LEU A 168 -28.19 -4.55 -26.51
C LEU A 168 -27.12 -4.52 -25.42
N PHE A 169 -25.92 -5.06 -25.68
CA PHE A 169 -24.82 -4.97 -24.75
C PHE A 169 -23.93 -3.77 -25.07
N ALA A 170 -23.65 -2.92 -24.09
CA ALA A 170 -22.71 -1.81 -24.26
C ALA A 170 -21.34 -2.30 -24.78
N GLU A 171 -20.72 -1.51 -25.67
CA GLU A 171 -19.42 -1.83 -26.29
C GLU A 171 -19.45 -3.07 -27.22
N THR A 172 -20.62 -3.41 -27.76
CA THR A 172 -20.79 -4.53 -28.71
C THR A 172 -21.54 -4.11 -29.97
N VAL A 173 -21.61 -5.01 -30.96
CA VAL A 173 -22.54 -4.90 -32.08
C VAL A 173 -23.63 -5.93 -31.87
N ALA A 174 -24.86 -5.48 -31.61
CA ALA A 174 -26.03 -6.35 -31.58
C ALA A 174 -26.55 -6.56 -33.01
N ASN A 175 -27.17 -7.70 -33.27
CA ASN A 175 -27.92 -7.92 -34.51
C ASN A 175 -29.40 -7.92 -34.16
N ILE A 176 -30.12 -6.92 -34.67
CA ILE A 176 -31.58 -6.89 -34.64
C ILE A 176 -32.09 -7.53 -35.93
N GLU A 177 -33.32 -8.02 -35.92
CA GLU A 177 -33.98 -8.58 -37.09
C GLU A 177 -34.99 -7.55 -37.60
N VAL A 178 -34.80 -7.07 -38.83
CA VAL A 178 -35.70 -6.10 -39.47
C VAL A 178 -36.40 -6.79 -40.63
N THR A 179 -37.73 -6.73 -40.66
CA THR A 179 -38.57 -7.33 -41.69
C THR A 179 -39.08 -6.26 -42.62
N SER A 180 -38.86 -6.43 -43.92
CA SER A 180 -39.53 -5.62 -44.94
C SER A 180 -39.72 -6.42 -46.22
N ALA A 181 -40.95 -6.45 -46.74
CA ALA A 181 -41.28 -7.20 -47.94
C ALA A 181 -40.68 -6.57 -49.21
N THR A 182 -40.72 -5.24 -49.32
CA THR A 182 -40.30 -4.49 -50.52
C THR A 182 -38.84 -4.01 -50.44
N GLY A 183 -38.32 -3.78 -49.24
CA GLY A 183 -37.01 -3.17 -49.04
C GLY A 183 -37.00 -1.66 -49.31
N GLY A 184 -35.96 -0.99 -48.83
CA GLY A 184 -35.86 0.46 -48.80
C GLY A 184 -34.60 0.92 -48.08
N VAL A 185 -34.45 2.24 -47.90
CA VAL A 185 -33.40 2.80 -47.04
C VAL A 185 -33.97 2.93 -45.64
N LEU A 186 -33.41 2.13 -44.72
CA LEU A 186 -33.71 2.17 -43.30
C LEU A 186 -32.75 3.14 -42.60
N ASN A 187 -33.30 4.16 -41.97
CA ASN A 187 -32.61 5.01 -41.02
C ASN A 187 -33.10 4.66 -39.63
N TYR A 188 -32.19 4.31 -38.73
CA TYR A 188 -32.57 3.91 -37.38
C TYR A 188 -31.72 4.64 -36.34
N PHE A 189 -32.35 4.94 -35.22
CA PHE A 189 -31.84 5.84 -34.21
C PHE A 189 -31.97 5.23 -32.82
N PHE A 190 -31.01 5.45 -31.93
CA PHE A 190 -31.01 4.94 -30.55
C PHE A 190 -30.52 6.03 -29.60
N ASP A 191 -31.26 6.34 -28.54
CA ASP A 191 -30.78 7.29 -27.52
C ASP A 191 -29.88 6.58 -26.50
N PHE A 192 -28.66 6.27 -26.90
CA PHE A 192 -27.72 5.55 -26.03
C PHE A 192 -27.30 6.39 -24.82
N ASN A 193 -27.30 7.72 -24.94
CA ASN A 193 -26.84 8.62 -23.91
C ASN A 193 -27.96 9.04 -22.92
N ARG A 194 -29.22 8.75 -23.26
CA ARG A 194 -30.46 9.05 -22.51
C ARG A 194 -30.69 10.53 -22.23
N ASP A 195 -30.36 11.40 -23.20
CA ASP A 195 -30.65 12.82 -23.11
C ASP A 195 -32.04 13.19 -23.66
N GLY A 196 -32.79 12.21 -24.16
CA GLY A 196 -34.11 12.40 -24.73
C GLY A 196 -34.05 12.84 -26.19
N ARG A 197 -32.97 12.57 -26.91
CA ARG A 197 -32.82 12.90 -28.33
C ARG A 197 -32.17 11.76 -29.11
N PHE A 198 -32.28 11.89 -30.43
CA PHE A 198 -31.73 10.97 -31.42
C PHE A 198 -30.72 11.70 -32.32
N ASP A 199 -29.95 12.64 -31.74
CA ASP A 199 -29.07 13.56 -32.47
C ASP A 199 -27.58 13.30 -32.22
N GLY A 200 -27.23 12.30 -31.40
CA GLY A 200 -25.87 11.83 -31.22
C GLY A 200 -25.25 11.22 -32.49
N ALA A 201 -23.94 11.42 -32.67
CA ALA A 201 -23.22 10.88 -33.82
C ALA A 201 -23.10 9.34 -33.80
N ASP A 202 -23.19 8.75 -32.60
CA ASP A 202 -23.21 7.31 -32.31
C ASP A 202 -24.63 6.75 -32.17
N GLU A 203 -25.64 7.57 -32.47
CA GLU A 203 -27.06 7.25 -32.27
C GLU A 203 -27.81 7.06 -33.57
N SER A 204 -27.26 7.47 -34.71
CA SER A 204 -27.92 7.40 -36.02
C SER A 204 -27.18 6.46 -36.97
N PHE A 205 -27.95 5.61 -37.65
CA PHE A 205 -27.44 4.61 -38.57
C PHE A 205 -28.29 4.53 -39.84
N THR A 206 -27.69 3.99 -40.89
CA THR A 206 -28.37 3.76 -42.17
C THR A 206 -28.05 2.37 -42.70
N PHE A 207 -29.07 1.67 -43.18
CA PHE A 207 -28.96 0.36 -43.80
C PHE A 207 -29.86 0.30 -45.04
N VAL A 208 -29.43 -0.38 -46.10
CA VAL A 208 -30.27 -0.60 -47.29
C VAL A 208 -30.89 -1.97 -47.17
N HIS A 209 -32.18 -2.02 -46.85
CA HIS A 209 -32.92 -3.27 -46.72
C HIS A 209 -33.23 -3.84 -48.12
N PRO A 210 -32.83 -5.08 -48.43
CA PRO A 210 -32.96 -5.64 -49.78
C PRO A 210 -34.40 -6.05 -50.16
N GLY A 211 -35.30 -6.08 -49.18
CA GLY A 211 -36.64 -6.64 -49.32
C GLY A 211 -36.63 -8.16 -49.22
N GLY A 212 -37.81 -8.78 -49.36
CA GLY A 212 -37.96 -10.23 -49.36
C GLY A 212 -38.04 -10.89 -47.98
N GLY A 213 -38.32 -10.13 -46.91
CA GLY A 213 -38.54 -10.65 -45.56
C GLY A 213 -37.53 -10.13 -44.55
N ALA A 214 -37.27 -10.92 -43.50
CA ALA A 214 -36.42 -10.53 -42.38
C ALA A 214 -34.91 -10.60 -42.69
N VAL A 215 -34.16 -9.59 -42.23
CA VAL A 215 -32.71 -9.46 -42.39
C VAL A 215 -32.07 -8.99 -41.09
N GLU A 216 -30.89 -9.53 -40.75
CA GLU A 216 -30.09 -9.04 -39.62
C GLU A 216 -29.47 -7.67 -39.93
N VAL A 217 -29.75 -6.69 -39.07
CA VAL A 217 -29.21 -5.34 -39.13
C VAL A 217 -28.27 -5.11 -37.93
N PRO A 218 -27.02 -4.68 -38.15
CA PRO A 218 -26.06 -4.49 -37.06
C PRO A 218 -26.32 -3.16 -36.33
N VAL A 219 -26.34 -3.21 -35.00
CA VAL A 219 -26.47 -2.05 -34.11
C VAL A 219 -25.20 -1.91 -33.26
N PRO A 220 -24.24 -1.08 -33.67
CA PRO A 220 -23.08 -0.74 -32.86
C PRO A 220 -23.51 0.03 -31.60
N THR A 221 -23.48 -0.62 -30.44
CA THR A 221 -23.78 0.00 -29.15
C THR A 221 -22.50 0.60 -28.56
N PRO A 222 -22.42 1.93 -28.38
CA PRO A 222 -21.19 2.60 -27.97
C PRO A 222 -20.81 2.28 -26.52
N ARG A 223 -19.53 2.42 -26.18
CA ARG A 223 -19.02 2.26 -24.81
C ARG A 223 -19.65 3.28 -23.83
N THR A 224 -20.07 4.42 -24.34
CA THR A 224 -20.73 5.51 -23.62
C THR A 224 -22.21 5.25 -23.35
N ALA A 225 -22.80 4.18 -23.93
CA ALA A 225 -24.20 3.85 -23.72
C ALA A 225 -24.51 3.65 -22.24
N LEU A 226 -25.52 4.34 -21.75
CA LEU A 226 -25.96 4.23 -20.37
C LEU A 226 -26.83 2.99 -20.20
N LEU A 227 -26.55 2.18 -19.16
CA LEU A 227 -27.32 0.98 -18.89
C LEU A 227 -28.75 1.30 -18.42
N GLY A 228 -29.71 0.51 -18.88
CA GLY A 228 -31.13 0.63 -18.56
C GLY A 228 -32.02 0.84 -19.80
N PRO A 229 -33.31 1.15 -19.58
CA PRO A 229 -34.24 1.41 -20.68
C PRO A 229 -33.88 2.72 -21.40
N THR A 230 -34.09 2.72 -22.70
CA THR A 230 -34.02 3.87 -23.62
C THR A 230 -34.93 3.62 -24.82
N PHE A 231 -34.96 4.51 -25.80
CA PHE A 231 -35.81 4.42 -26.97
C PHE A 231 -35.01 4.31 -28.26
N ALA A 232 -35.64 3.72 -29.27
CA ALA A 232 -35.15 3.60 -30.62
C ALA A 232 -36.23 4.02 -31.60
N ARG A 233 -35.83 4.59 -32.74
CA ARG A 233 -36.71 5.00 -33.83
C ARG A 233 -36.25 4.40 -35.14
N PHE A 234 -37.14 3.82 -35.92
CA PHE A 234 -36.88 3.22 -37.22
C PHE A 234 -37.69 3.97 -38.27
N ARG A 235 -37.04 4.37 -39.35
CA ARG A 235 -37.67 5.10 -40.46
C ARG A 235 -37.25 4.46 -41.76
N ILE A 236 -38.18 3.85 -42.49
CA ILE A 236 -37.90 3.28 -43.81
C ILE A 236 -38.54 4.15 -44.90
N SER A 237 -37.84 4.36 -46.01
CA SER A 237 -38.39 5.08 -47.17
C SER A 237 -37.63 4.70 -48.45
N THR A 238 -38.14 5.11 -49.62
CA THR A 238 -37.42 4.87 -50.89
C THR A 238 -36.09 5.63 -50.93
N ALA A 239 -36.06 6.88 -50.45
CA ALA A 239 -34.91 7.77 -50.56
C ALA A 239 -34.01 7.80 -49.31
N GLY A 240 -34.51 7.34 -48.17
CA GLY A 240 -33.90 7.54 -46.86
C GLY A 240 -34.21 8.94 -46.31
N VAL A 241 -34.02 9.08 -45.00
CA VAL A 241 -34.22 10.34 -44.26
C VAL A 241 -32.90 10.84 -43.68
N ALA A 242 -32.83 12.16 -43.45
CA ALA A 242 -31.62 12.80 -42.94
C ALA A 242 -31.55 12.85 -41.41
N SER A 243 -32.66 12.62 -40.71
CA SER A 243 -32.77 12.77 -39.25
C SER A 243 -33.91 11.93 -38.68
N ALA A 244 -33.95 11.79 -37.35
CA ALA A 244 -35.01 11.11 -36.60
C ALA A 244 -36.34 11.89 -36.55
N VAL A 245 -36.36 13.10 -37.11
CA VAL A 245 -37.47 14.05 -37.07
C VAL A 245 -37.80 14.56 -38.47
N GLY A 246 -38.98 15.19 -38.63
CA GLY A 246 -39.44 15.81 -39.88
C GLY A 246 -40.00 14.82 -40.90
N SER A 247 -40.60 15.35 -41.97
CA SER A 247 -41.37 14.57 -42.93
C SER A 247 -40.54 13.88 -44.01
N ALA A 248 -41.01 12.72 -44.46
CA ALA A 248 -40.54 11.97 -45.61
C ALA A 248 -41.67 11.80 -46.64
N THR A 249 -41.31 11.55 -47.90
CA THR A 249 -42.25 11.47 -49.02
C THR A 249 -42.99 10.14 -49.14
N ASP A 250 -42.54 9.10 -48.44
CA ASP A 250 -43.07 7.75 -48.53
C ASP A 250 -42.46 6.88 -47.41
N GLY A 251 -43.12 5.78 -47.07
CA GLY A 251 -42.60 4.77 -46.15
C GLY A 251 -43.24 4.82 -44.77
N GLU A 252 -42.48 4.48 -43.73
CA GLU A 252 -43.01 4.15 -42.40
C GLU A 252 -42.07 4.56 -41.24
N VAL A 253 -42.63 4.78 -40.05
CA VAL A 253 -41.96 5.15 -38.80
C VAL A 253 -42.42 4.23 -37.66
N GLU A 254 -41.51 3.42 -37.13
CA GLU A 254 -41.76 2.62 -35.91
C GLU A 254 -40.86 3.10 -34.77
N ASP A 255 -41.37 3.11 -33.53
CA ASP A 255 -40.63 3.49 -32.33
C ASP A 255 -40.64 2.31 -31.32
N TYR A 256 -39.57 2.14 -30.54
CA TYR A 256 -39.45 1.02 -29.60
C TYR A 256 -38.77 1.42 -28.30
N GLN A 257 -39.28 0.93 -27.17
CA GLN A 257 -38.48 0.88 -25.95
C GLN A 257 -37.50 -0.29 -25.97
N VAL A 258 -36.21 0.01 -25.81
CA VAL A 258 -35.13 -0.96 -25.75
C VAL A 258 -34.37 -0.87 -24.43
N THR A 259 -33.62 -1.91 -24.07
CA THR A 259 -32.78 -1.89 -22.85
C THR A 259 -31.34 -2.16 -23.20
N VAL A 260 -30.45 -1.24 -22.81
CA VAL A 260 -29.01 -1.45 -22.85
C VAL A 260 -28.57 -2.14 -21.57
N GLN A 261 -27.92 -3.30 -21.71
CA GLN A 261 -27.38 -4.10 -20.62
C GLN A 261 -25.85 -4.08 -20.64
N GLY A 262 -25.28 -4.36 -19.47
CA GLY A 262 -23.86 -4.65 -19.34
C GLY A 262 -23.66 -6.06 -18.80
N ILE A 263 -22.44 -6.56 -18.89
CA ILE A 263 -22.00 -7.81 -18.29
C ILE A 263 -21.17 -7.48 -17.06
N ALA A 264 -21.65 -7.89 -15.89
CA ALA A 264 -20.92 -7.74 -14.64
C ALA A 264 -19.53 -8.38 -14.74
N PRO A 265 -18.52 -7.82 -14.08
CA PRO A 265 -17.16 -8.29 -14.23
C PRO A 265 -16.95 -9.66 -13.58
N ASN A 266 -15.93 -10.37 -14.06
CA ASN A 266 -15.47 -11.60 -13.44
C ASN A 266 -13.94 -11.65 -13.44
N LEU A 267 -13.34 -11.88 -12.28
CA LEU A 267 -11.89 -12.01 -12.13
C LEU A 267 -11.49 -13.44 -12.54
N PHE A 268 -11.06 -13.61 -13.79
CA PHE A 268 -10.84 -14.92 -14.42
C PHE A 268 -9.37 -15.36 -14.38
N ILE A 269 -8.40 -14.45 -14.58
CA ILE A 269 -6.99 -14.71 -14.29
C ILE A 269 -6.75 -14.18 -12.89
N PHE A 270 -6.56 -15.10 -11.94
CA PHE A 270 -6.41 -14.75 -10.53
C PHE A 270 -5.37 -15.65 -9.86
N PRO A 271 -4.41 -15.09 -9.09
CA PRO A 271 -3.40 -15.85 -8.37
C PRO A 271 -4.00 -16.80 -7.33
N SER A 272 -3.27 -17.88 -7.05
CA SER A 272 -3.48 -18.69 -5.85
C SER A 272 -2.68 -18.13 -4.68
N ASP A 273 -3.01 -18.58 -3.47
CA ASP A 273 -2.16 -18.39 -2.30
C ASP A 273 -0.73 -18.83 -2.61
N THR A 274 0.24 -18.00 -2.22
CA THR A 274 1.64 -18.16 -2.59
C THR A 274 2.51 -18.04 -1.34
N VAL A 275 3.50 -18.94 -1.21
CA VAL A 275 4.51 -18.91 -0.16
C VAL A 275 5.88 -18.76 -0.82
N VAL A 276 6.65 -17.75 -0.41
CA VAL A 276 7.99 -17.47 -0.92
C VAL A 276 8.95 -17.14 0.22
N SER A 277 10.24 -17.17 -0.07
CA SER A 277 11.27 -16.59 0.80
C SER A 277 11.36 -15.08 0.58
N ASN A 278 11.91 -14.35 1.54
CA ASN A 278 12.37 -12.98 1.34
C ASN A 278 13.47 -12.89 0.27
N ASP A 279 13.54 -11.73 -0.38
CA ASP A 279 14.58 -11.43 -1.35
C ASP A 279 15.90 -11.10 -0.63
N PRO A 280 17.08 -11.46 -1.17
CA PRO A 280 18.36 -11.20 -0.52
C PRO A 280 18.57 -9.73 -0.13
N GLY A 281 18.89 -9.49 1.14
CA GLY A 281 19.12 -8.17 1.72
C GLY A 281 17.84 -7.36 1.99
N ILE A 282 16.64 -7.91 1.81
CA ILE A 282 15.37 -7.20 1.99
C ILE A 282 14.48 -7.97 2.96
N CYS A 283 13.89 -7.29 3.94
CA CYS A 283 12.86 -7.89 4.81
C CYS A 283 11.49 -8.01 4.13
N GLY A 284 11.45 -8.69 3.00
CA GLY A 284 10.27 -8.84 2.18
C GLY A 284 10.61 -9.43 0.82
N SER A 285 9.61 -9.65 -0.02
CA SER A 285 9.77 -10.14 -1.38
C SER A 285 8.95 -9.34 -2.38
N SER A 286 9.56 -8.97 -3.49
CA SER A 286 8.94 -8.21 -4.58
C SER A 286 8.21 -9.14 -5.54
N GLN A 287 6.88 -9.14 -5.48
CA GLN A 287 6.04 -10.04 -6.26
C GLN A 287 5.28 -9.31 -7.35
N THR A 288 5.14 -9.97 -8.50
CA THR A 288 4.32 -9.52 -9.62
C THR A 288 3.21 -10.52 -9.86
N PHE A 289 1.97 -10.04 -9.93
CA PHE A 289 0.81 -10.84 -10.27
C PHE A 289 0.07 -10.23 -11.46
N THR A 290 -0.41 -11.08 -12.35
CA THR A 290 -1.29 -10.67 -13.44
C THR A 290 -2.73 -10.93 -13.01
N ILE A 291 -3.54 -9.88 -13.00
CA ILE A 291 -4.98 -9.97 -12.73
C ILE A 291 -5.73 -9.69 -14.02
N GLY A 292 -6.61 -10.60 -14.41
CA GLY A 292 -7.47 -10.45 -15.59
C GLY A 292 -8.93 -10.42 -15.20
N ALA A 293 -9.66 -9.43 -15.70
CA ALA A 293 -11.10 -9.32 -15.55
C ALA A 293 -11.79 -9.38 -16.92
N THR A 294 -12.98 -9.97 -16.95
CA THR A 294 -13.97 -9.74 -18.01
C THR A 294 -14.96 -8.66 -17.58
N GLY A 295 -15.90 -8.32 -18.45
CA GLY A 295 -16.99 -7.39 -18.17
C GLY A 295 -17.25 -6.52 -19.40
N LEU A 296 -18.50 -6.11 -19.57
CA LEU A 296 -18.92 -5.15 -20.58
C LEU A 296 -19.77 -4.07 -19.92
N PRO A 297 -19.38 -2.78 -19.98
CA PRO A 297 -18.10 -2.25 -20.47
C PRO A 297 -16.88 -2.85 -19.74
N PHE A 298 -15.68 -2.66 -20.31
CA PHE A 298 -14.44 -3.15 -19.67
C PHE A 298 -14.34 -2.69 -18.20
N ALA A 299 -13.90 -3.60 -17.34
CA ALA A 299 -13.86 -3.39 -15.90
C ALA A 299 -12.51 -2.84 -15.43
N ASP A 300 -12.56 -1.84 -14.56
CA ASP A 300 -11.39 -1.33 -13.85
C ASP A 300 -11.03 -2.30 -12.71
N VAL A 301 -9.76 -2.71 -12.65
CA VAL A 301 -9.25 -3.62 -11.63
C VAL A 301 -8.36 -2.86 -10.65
N VAL A 302 -8.71 -2.91 -9.36
CA VAL A 302 -7.93 -2.34 -8.27
C VAL A 302 -7.61 -3.45 -7.28
N CYS A 303 -6.34 -3.57 -6.90
CA CYS A 303 -5.89 -4.46 -5.82
C CYS A 303 -5.48 -3.63 -4.61
N GLU A 304 -5.79 -4.11 -3.42
CA GLU A 304 -5.59 -3.39 -2.17
C GLU A 304 -5.06 -4.32 -1.07
N ILE A 305 -4.33 -3.72 -0.13
CA ILE A 305 -3.96 -4.32 1.17
C ILE A 305 -4.53 -3.41 2.24
N GLU A 306 -5.36 -3.96 3.14
CA GLU A 306 -6.00 -3.19 4.22
C GLU A 306 -6.74 -1.91 3.76
N GLY A 307 -7.32 -1.94 2.56
CA GLY A 307 -8.05 -0.81 1.97
C GLY A 307 -7.18 0.23 1.27
N PHE A 308 -5.88 -0.01 1.13
CA PHE A 308 -4.96 0.85 0.40
C PHE A 308 -4.59 0.25 -0.96
N PRO A 309 -4.83 0.97 -2.09
CA PRO A 309 -4.46 0.51 -3.41
C PRO A 309 -2.97 0.22 -3.57
N ILE A 310 -2.67 -0.90 -4.23
CA ILE A 310 -1.32 -1.33 -4.58
C ILE A 310 -1.20 -1.55 -6.09
N MET A 311 0.04 -1.48 -6.58
CA MET A 311 0.39 -1.80 -7.96
C MET A 311 1.48 -2.87 -7.96
N PHE A 312 1.48 -3.73 -8.98
CA PHE A 312 2.52 -4.73 -9.17
C PHE A 312 3.62 -4.22 -10.12
N PRO A 313 4.92 -4.51 -9.85
CA PRO A 313 5.43 -5.28 -8.72
C PRO A 313 5.24 -4.58 -7.36
N HIS A 314 4.94 -5.37 -6.33
CA HIS A 314 4.77 -4.89 -4.95
C HIS A 314 5.68 -5.66 -4.01
N THR A 315 6.34 -4.96 -3.08
CA THR A 315 7.16 -5.60 -2.05
C THR A 315 6.32 -5.94 -0.83
N PHE A 316 6.14 -7.23 -0.60
CA PHE A 316 5.43 -7.78 0.56
C PHE A 316 6.42 -7.99 1.70
N ALA A 317 6.15 -7.43 2.89
CA ALA A 317 6.97 -7.68 4.07
C ALA A 317 6.88 -9.16 4.51
N VAL A 318 7.87 -9.62 5.30
CA VAL A 318 7.81 -10.94 5.94
C VAL A 318 6.53 -11.09 6.75
N GLY A 319 5.92 -12.28 6.67
CA GLY A 319 4.61 -12.60 7.23
C GLY A 319 3.57 -12.89 6.15
N THR A 320 2.32 -12.99 6.56
CA THR A 320 1.19 -13.27 5.65
C THR A 320 0.42 -11.99 5.37
N THR A 321 0.37 -11.60 4.11
CA THR A 321 -0.41 -10.46 3.61
C THR A 321 -1.59 -10.97 2.79
N THR A 322 -2.80 -10.46 3.05
CA THR A 322 -3.98 -10.73 2.22
C THR A 322 -4.16 -9.60 1.21
N VAL A 323 -4.18 -9.93 -0.08
CA VAL A 323 -4.47 -9.00 -1.17
C VAL A 323 -5.91 -9.20 -1.61
N SER A 324 -6.69 -8.12 -1.64
CA SER A 324 -8.05 -8.12 -2.17
C SER A 324 -8.06 -7.33 -3.48
N CYS A 325 -8.51 -7.95 -4.58
CA CYS A 325 -8.70 -7.26 -5.84
C CYS A 325 -10.18 -7.21 -6.21
N THR A 326 -10.61 -6.05 -6.69
CA THR A 326 -11.98 -5.75 -7.12
C THR A 326 -11.98 -5.29 -8.56
N ALA A 327 -12.76 -5.96 -9.40
CA ALA A 327 -13.10 -5.51 -10.75
C ALA A 327 -14.45 -4.78 -10.70
N THR A 328 -14.53 -3.59 -11.29
CA THR A 328 -15.74 -2.75 -11.29
C THR A 328 -16.05 -2.22 -12.70
N ASN A 329 -17.30 -2.29 -13.12
CA ASN A 329 -17.84 -1.55 -14.26
C ASN A 329 -19.25 -1.03 -13.93
N SER A 330 -19.93 -0.40 -14.89
CA SER A 330 -21.30 0.09 -14.72
C SER A 330 -22.33 -1.01 -14.49
N ALA A 331 -22.03 -2.26 -14.86
CA ALA A 331 -22.92 -3.41 -14.70
C ALA A 331 -22.76 -4.12 -13.34
N GLY A 332 -21.67 -3.89 -12.62
CA GLY A 332 -21.47 -4.44 -11.28
C GLY A 332 -20.02 -4.53 -10.82
N VAL A 333 -19.83 -5.32 -9.77
CA VAL A 333 -18.53 -5.54 -9.10
C VAL A 333 -18.26 -7.02 -8.88
N HIS A 334 -16.99 -7.41 -8.90
CA HIS A 334 -16.56 -8.75 -8.50
C HIS A 334 -15.24 -8.67 -7.74
N THR A 335 -15.21 -9.25 -6.55
CA THR A 335 -14.05 -9.19 -5.63
C THR A 335 -13.56 -10.59 -5.32
N ARG A 336 -12.24 -10.76 -5.34
CA ARG A 336 -11.54 -11.98 -4.90
C ARG A 336 -10.30 -11.61 -4.10
N SER A 337 -9.89 -12.50 -3.21
CA SER A 337 -8.67 -12.34 -2.41
C SER A 337 -7.75 -13.54 -2.52
N PHE A 338 -6.46 -13.31 -2.38
CA PHE A 338 -5.42 -14.32 -2.21
C PHE A 338 -4.42 -13.86 -1.15
N THR A 339 -3.60 -14.79 -0.66
CA THR A 339 -2.58 -14.51 0.33
C THR A 339 -1.18 -14.67 -0.24
N VAL A 340 -0.27 -13.80 0.22
CA VAL A 340 1.16 -13.90 -0.01
C VAL A 340 1.81 -14.08 1.34
N THR A 341 2.45 -15.24 1.56
CA THR A 341 3.24 -15.50 2.75
C THR A 341 4.72 -15.41 2.38
N VAL A 342 5.41 -14.44 2.95
CA VAL A 342 6.85 -14.29 2.82
C VAL A 342 7.48 -14.85 4.09
N ASN A 343 8.29 -15.89 3.96
CA ASN A 343 9.09 -16.44 5.06
C ASN A 343 10.48 -15.82 5.02
N ASP A 344 10.99 -15.40 6.16
CA ASP A 344 12.39 -15.02 6.27
C ASP A 344 13.26 -16.28 6.30
N THR A 345 14.16 -16.40 5.34
CA THR A 345 15.11 -17.51 5.25
C THR A 345 16.56 -17.03 5.15
N GLU A 346 16.77 -15.71 5.25
CA GLU A 346 18.11 -15.14 5.27
C GLU A 346 18.66 -15.25 6.69
N ILE A 347 19.82 -15.88 6.85
CA ILE A 347 20.47 -15.96 8.16
C ILE A 347 21.17 -14.62 8.47
N PRO A 348 21.29 -14.23 9.76
CA PRO A 348 22.05 -13.04 10.13
C PRO A 348 23.52 -13.09 9.68
N SER A 349 24.13 -11.92 9.53
CA SER A 349 25.58 -11.76 9.43
C SER A 349 26.17 -11.52 10.82
N ALA A 350 26.69 -12.56 11.45
CA ALA A 350 27.34 -12.49 12.75
C ALA A 350 28.83 -12.10 12.63
N THR A 351 29.24 -11.04 13.33
CA THR A 351 30.63 -10.53 13.35
C THR A 351 31.13 -10.37 14.79
N CYS A 352 32.39 -10.74 15.04
CA CYS A 352 32.95 -10.74 16.40
C CYS A 352 34.19 -9.84 16.56
N LEU A 353 34.31 -9.27 17.75
CA LEU A 353 35.50 -8.69 18.34
C LEU A 353 36.26 -9.75 19.17
N SER A 354 37.52 -9.45 19.51
CA SER A 354 38.33 -10.26 20.44
C SER A 354 38.72 -9.41 21.65
N PRO A 355 37.87 -9.32 22.69
CA PRO A 355 38.11 -8.43 23.82
C PRO A 355 39.18 -8.95 24.78
N ILE A 356 39.73 -8.03 25.57
CA ILE A 356 40.62 -8.31 26.71
C ILE A 356 39.82 -8.04 27.98
N VAL A 357 39.83 -8.98 28.93
CA VAL A 357 39.14 -8.85 30.21
C VAL A 357 40.10 -9.15 31.36
N ALA A 358 40.08 -8.31 32.40
CA ALA A 358 40.85 -8.53 33.61
C ALA A 358 39.97 -9.18 34.69
N LEU A 359 40.54 -10.09 35.47
CA LEU A 359 39.90 -10.65 36.66
C LEU A 359 39.71 -9.56 37.74
N ASP A 360 38.61 -9.65 38.47
CA ASP A 360 38.34 -8.84 39.66
C ASP A 360 39.09 -9.38 40.90
N GLU A 361 39.02 -8.68 42.03
CA GLU A 361 39.72 -9.07 43.27
C GLU A 361 39.33 -10.48 43.81
N LEU A 362 38.19 -11.03 43.35
CA LEU A 362 37.72 -12.37 43.67
C LEU A 362 38.17 -13.41 42.64
N GLY A 363 38.99 -13.03 41.66
CA GLY A 363 39.53 -13.91 40.63
C GLY A 363 38.50 -14.27 39.57
N SER A 364 37.51 -13.40 39.34
CA SER A 364 36.41 -13.63 38.39
C SER A 364 36.32 -12.51 37.34
N ALA A 365 35.92 -12.85 36.13
CA ALA A 365 35.59 -11.89 35.09
C ALA A 365 34.32 -12.31 34.36
N THR A 366 33.58 -11.35 33.83
CA THR A 366 32.45 -11.63 32.93
C THR A 366 32.51 -10.81 31.66
N ILE A 367 32.04 -11.41 30.57
CA ILE A 367 31.80 -10.73 29.30
C ILE A 367 30.30 -10.67 28.99
N THR A 368 29.94 -9.77 28.10
CA THR A 368 28.58 -9.65 27.56
C THR A 368 28.61 -9.89 26.05
N ALA A 369 27.46 -10.23 25.46
CA ALA A 369 27.36 -10.32 24.00
C ALA A 369 27.81 -9.01 23.32
N ALA A 370 27.48 -7.85 23.91
CA ALA A 370 27.88 -6.53 23.40
C ALA A 370 29.40 -6.31 23.40
N SER A 371 30.16 -6.90 24.33
CA SER A 371 31.63 -6.81 24.32
C SER A 371 32.28 -7.68 23.23
N VAL A 372 31.53 -8.61 22.66
CA VAL A 372 31.99 -9.56 21.63
C VAL A 372 31.43 -9.23 20.26
N ASP A 373 30.28 -8.55 20.15
CA ASP A 373 29.68 -8.19 18.88
C ASP A 373 30.47 -7.09 18.15
N ALA A 374 30.71 -7.28 16.85
CA ALA A 374 31.39 -6.32 15.97
C ALA A 374 30.41 -5.61 15.01
N GLY A 375 29.14 -5.49 15.39
CA GLY A 375 28.09 -4.94 14.54
C GLY A 375 27.46 -6.01 13.65
N SER A 376 27.00 -7.10 14.26
CA SER A 376 26.20 -8.12 13.57
C SER A 376 24.91 -7.51 13.02
N THR A 377 24.49 -7.94 11.83
CA THR A 377 23.34 -7.37 11.12
C THR A 377 22.45 -8.45 10.54
N ASP A 378 21.22 -8.07 10.23
CA ASP A 378 20.26 -8.89 9.50
C ASP A 378 19.35 -7.95 8.69
N ASN A 379 18.76 -8.45 7.61
CA ASN A 379 17.89 -7.66 6.73
C ASN A 379 16.52 -7.36 7.37
N CYS A 380 16.02 -8.24 8.24
CA CYS A 380 14.77 -8.13 8.98
C CYS A 380 14.95 -7.65 10.42
N GLY A 381 16.15 -7.83 10.96
CA GLY A 381 16.58 -7.31 12.25
C GLY A 381 16.86 -8.42 13.26
N ILE A 382 17.66 -8.09 14.26
CA ILE A 382 18.12 -9.03 15.28
C ILE A 382 17.16 -9.08 16.47
N ALA A 383 16.73 -10.27 16.87
CA ALA A 383 15.97 -10.47 18.10
C ALA A 383 16.87 -10.59 19.33
N SER A 384 17.96 -11.35 19.23
CA SER A 384 18.83 -11.60 20.38
C SER A 384 20.26 -11.94 19.99
N MET A 385 21.17 -11.67 20.92
CA MET A 385 22.57 -12.06 20.86
C MET A 385 22.97 -12.68 22.20
N VAL A 386 23.56 -13.86 22.15
CA VAL A 386 24.01 -14.60 23.34
C VAL A 386 25.44 -15.06 23.13
N VAL A 387 26.31 -14.83 24.10
CA VAL A 387 27.69 -15.33 24.06
C VAL A 387 27.87 -16.45 25.08
N SER A 388 28.73 -17.43 24.78
CA SER A 388 29.11 -18.49 25.71
C SER A 388 30.56 -18.96 25.47
N PRO A 389 31.35 -19.20 26.53
CA PRO A 389 31.09 -18.90 27.94
C PRO A 389 31.03 -17.40 28.24
N THR A 390 30.38 -16.99 29.34
CA THR A 390 30.25 -15.58 29.77
C THR A 390 31.08 -15.22 31.00
N SER A 391 31.60 -16.19 31.72
CA SER A 391 32.35 -16.00 32.96
C SER A 391 33.67 -16.73 32.89
N PHE A 392 34.71 -16.11 33.45
CA PHE A 392 36.06 -16.63 33.52
C PHE A 392 36.58 -16.53 34.94
N THR A 393 37.50 -17.42 35.30
CA THR A 393 38.14 -17.51 36.61
C THR A 393 39.66 -17.55 36.45
N CYS A 394 40.39 -17.57 37.58
CA CYS A 394 41.85 -17.75 37.58
C CYS A 394 42.33 -19.00 36.80
N ALA A 395 41.50 -20.04 36.67
CA ALA A 395 41.83 -21.24 35.89
C ALA A 395 41.85 -20.99 34.36
N GLU A 396 41.30 -19.87 33.92
CA GLU A 396 41.04 -19.52 32.53
C GLU A 396 41.84 -18.29 32.08
N VAL A 397 42.88 -17.91 32.83
CA VAL A 397 43.86 -16.89 32.43
C VAL A 397 44.56 -17.32 31.15
N GLY A 398 44.62 -16.41 30.17
CA GLY A 398 45.11 -16.69 28.83
C GLY A 398 44.03 -16.54 27.75
N ILE A 399 44.20 -17.23 26.63
CA ILE A 399 43.32 -17.11 25.46
C ILE A 399 42.19 -18.14 25.56
N GLN A 400 40.96 -17.66 25.71
CA GLN A 400 39.76 -18.48 25.80
C GLN A 400 38.91 -18.35 24.53
N ASN A 401 38.35 -19.45 24.03
CA ASN A 401 37.41 -19.42 22.90
C ASN A 401 35.99 -19.13 23.39
N VAL A 402 35.29 -18.24 22.70
CA VAL A 402 33.88 -17.94 22.94
C VAL A 402 33.11 -17.94 21.62
N THR A 403 31.81 -18.25 21.71
CA THR A 403 30.88 -18.26 20.58
C THR A 403 29.78 -17.25 20.82
N LEU A 404 29.64 -16.30 19.90
CA LEU A 404 28.49 -15.42 19.79
C LEU A 404 27.44 -16.10 18.90
N THR A 405 26.23 -16.25 19.44
CA THR A 405 25.03 -16.73 18.74
C THR A 405 24.12 -15.55 18.51
N VAL A 406 23.82 -15.27 17.24
CA VAL A 406 22.95 -14.17 16.80
C VAL A 406 21.68 -14.79 16.22
N THR A 407 20.52 -14.35 16.68
CA THR A 407 19.21 -14.84 16.24
C THR A 407 18.36 -13.66 15.77
N ASP A 408 17.82 -13.73 14.55
CA ASP A 408 16.91 -12.71 14.03
C ASP A 408 15.50 -12.80 14.64
N ILE A 409 14.63 -11.87 14.24
CA ILE A 409 13.22 -11.81 14.67
C ILE A 409 12.34 -12.94 14.11
N HIS A 410 12.82 -13.72 13.16
CA HIS A 410 12.10 -14.82 12.52
C HIS A 410 12.66 -16.22 12.89
N GLY A 411 13.69 -16.27 13.72
CA GLY A 411 14.30 -17.48 14.26
C GLY A 411 15.49 -18.02 13.47
N ASN A 412 16.01 -17.32 12.46
CA ASN A 412 17.24 -17.74 11.79
C ASN A 412 18.45 -17.43 12.68
N ILE A 413 19.46 -18.30 12.64
CA ILE A 413 20.59 -18.29 13.58
C ILE A 413 21.91 -18.24 12.82
N ALA A 414 22.78 -17.32 13.22
CA ALA A 414 24.17 -17.26 12.79
C ALA A 414 25.11 -17.33 14.00
N LEU A 415 26.27 -17.94 13.78
CA LEU A 415 27.30 -18.12 14.79
C LEU A 415 28.58 -17.42 14.38
N CYS A 416 29.25 -16.82 15.35
CA CYS A 416 30.60 -16.29 15.18
C CYS A 416 31.47 -16.71 16.37
N THR A 417 32.62 -17.30 16.08
CA THR A 417 33.58 -17.79 17.09
C THR A 417 34.80 -16.88 17.13
N THR A 418 35.23 -16.50 18.33
CA THR A 418 36.36 -15.59 18.56
C THR A 418 37.08 -15.96 19.85
N THR A 419 38.16 -15.24 20.16
CA THR A 419 38.93 -15.40 21.39
C THR A 419 38.73 -14.22 22.34
N VAL A 420 38.87 -14.49 23.63
CA VAL A 420 38.94 -13.51 24.72
C VAL A 420 40.26 -13.70 25.42
N MET A 421 41.01 -12.62 25.62
CA MET A 421 42.24 -12.66 26.43
C MET A 421 41.90 -12.31 27.87
N VAL A 422 41.94 -13.30 28.76
CA VAL A 422 41.75 -13.13 30.21
C VAL A 422 43.12 -12.85 30.84
N ILE A 423 43.23 -11.71 31.53
CA ILE A 423 44.46 -11.31 32.23
C ILE A 423 44.22 -11.25 33.73
N ASP A 424 45.23 -11.69 34.48
CA ASP A 424 45.30 -11.56 35.92
C ASP A 424 46.24 -10.40 36.25
N ASN A 425 45.68 -9.37 36.88
CA ASN A 425 46.39 -8.15 37.29
C ASN A 425 46.36 -7.96 38.81
N ILE A 426 46.07 -9.02 39.58
CA ILE A 426 45.88 -8.95 41.03
C ILE A 426 47.23 -9.24 41.70
N PRO A 427 47.87 -8.28 42.37
CA PRO A 427 49.11 -8.55 43.07
C PRO A 427 48.88 -9.36 44.35
N PRO A 428 49.84 -10.20 44.78
CA PRO A 428 49.78 -10.89 46.07
C PRO A 428 49.63 -9.94 47.26
N THR A 429 48.84 -10.33 48.24
CA THR A 429 48.78 -9.67 49.55
C THR A 429 49.81 -10.28 50.49
N MET A 430 50.55 -9.45 51.24
CA MET A 430 51.65 -9.91 52.09
C MET A 430 51.60 -9.37 53.52
N ILE A 431 52.07 -10.20 54.44
CA ILE A 431 52.38 -9.85 55.82
C ILE A 431 53.86 -10.16 56.05
N ALA A 432 54.65 -9.12 56.34
CA ALA A 432 56.07 -9.26 56.62
C ALA A 432 56.31 -9.90 58.01
N PRO A 433 57.40 -10.66 58.20
CA PRO A 433 57.76 -11.21 59.50
C PRO A 433 58.05 -10.11 60.50
N THR A 434 57.83 -10.42 61.78
CA THR A 434 58.44 -9.64 62.86
C THR A 434 59.92 -10.00 62.94
N LEU A 435 60.79 -8.99 62.94
CA LEU A 435 62.25 -9.18 62.98
C LEU A 435 62.78 -8.89 64.39
N GLU A 436 63.60 -9.79 64.91
CA GLU A 436 64.29 -9.59 66.19
C GLU A 436 65.56 -8.78 66.01
N ALA A 437 65.90 -7.95 67.00
CA ALA A 437 67.10 -7.12 66.94
C ALA A 437 68.38 -7.98 66.94
N VAL A 438 69.34 -7.61 66.11
CA VAL A 438 70.64 -8.28 66.01
C VAL A 438 71.75 -7.36 66.53
N THR A 439 72.87 -7.92 66.96
CA THR A 439 74.04 -7.14 67.39
C THR A 439 75.03 -6.99 66.24
N ALA A 440 75.52 -5.77 66.02
CA ALA A 440 76.63 -5.50 65.12
C ALA A 440 77.93 -6.18 65.59
N ASN A 441 78.86 -6.40 64.67
CA ASN A 441 80.23 -6.80 64.97
C ASN A 441 81.06 -5.60 65.51
N ALA A 442 82.35 -5.84 65.79
CA ALA A 442 83.27 -4.81 66.29
C ALA A 442 83.48 -3.61 65.32
N THR A 443 83.10 -3.74 64.05
CA THR A 443 83.16 -2.65 63.05
C THR A 443 81.84 -1.91 62.86
N GLY A 444 80.78 -2.24 63.62
CA GLY A 444 79.49 -1.57 63.55
C GLY A 444 78.57 -2.07 62.43
N GLU A 445 78.80 -3.28 61.92
CA GLU A 445 78.02 -3.91 60.86
C GLU A 445 77.43 -5.25 61.29
N ALA A 446 76.26 -5.61 60.79
CA ALA A 446 75.68 -6.95 60.89
C ALA A 446 75.49 -7.56 59.50
N ILE A 447 75.50 -8.89 59.41
CA ILE A 447 75.15 -9.61 58.18
C ILE A 447 73.64 -9.80 58.17
N LEU A 448 72.97 -9.35 57.09
CA LEU A 448 71.54 -9.54 56.91
C LEU A 448 71.24 -11.02 56.62
N LEU A 449 70.42 -11.65 57.47
CA LEU A 449 69.97 -13.03 57.26
C LEU A 449 68.83 -13.10 56.24
N ASP A 450 68.50 -14.32 55.82
CA ASP A 450 67.33 -14.60 54.99
C ASP A 450 66.08 -14.72 55.87
N TYR A 451 65.17 -13.76 55.73
CA TYR A 451 63.90 -13.70 56.44
C TYR A 451 62.69 -14.07 55.56
N THR A 452 62.92 -14.49 54.31
CA THR A 452 61.84 -14.82 53.36
C THR A 452 60.94 -15.95 53.87
N SER A 453 61.48 -16.89 54.65
CA SER A 453 60.72 -18.00 55.26
C SER A 453 59.66 -17.55 56.29
N GLY A 454 59.77 -16.32 56.83
CA GLY A 454 58.81 -15.74 57.75
C GLY A 454 57.72 -14.90 57.08
N VAL A 455 57.78 -14.69 55.77
CA VAL A 455 56.77 -13.94 55.01
C VAL A 455 55.53 -14.81 54.81
N VAL A 456 54.37 -14.25 55.11
CA VAL A 456 53.07 -14.85 54.74
C VAL A 456 52.54 -14.09 53.54
N ALA A 457 52.47 -14.76 52.39
CA ALA A 457 51.90 -14.21 51.17
C ALA A 457 50.72 -15.06 50.71
N THR A 458 49.66 -14.40 50.28
CA THR A 458 48.46 -15.04 49.72
C THR A 458 48.06 -14.31 48.46
N ASP A 459 47.57 -15.04 47.47
CA ASP A 459 47.03 -14.48 46.24
C ASP A 459 45.73 -15.19 45.87
N THR A 460 44.85 -14.48 45.17
CA THR A 460 43.54 -15.02 44.77
C THR A 460 43.67 -16.01 43.61
N CYS A 461 44.60 -15.76 42.67
CA CYS A 461 44.76 -16.57 41.46
C CYS A 461 45.97 -17.50 41.47
N SER A 462 46.88 -17.31 42.42
CA SER A 462 48.06 -18.13 42.59
C SER A 462 48.05 -18.87 43.93
N SER A 463 48.40 -20.15 43.87
CA SER A 463 48.64 -20.94 45.08
C SER A 463 49.82 -20.36 45.88
N ALA A 464 49.80 -20.47 47.20
CA ALA A 464 50.92 -20.01 48.03
C ALA A 464 52.28 -20.63 47.62
N SER A 465 52.28 -21.87 47.11
CA SER A 465 53.48 -22.56 46.64
C SER A 465 54.04 -22.05 45.31
N SER A 466 53.24 -21.34 44.51
CA SER A 466 53.69 -20.77 43.23
C SER A 466 54.20 -19.33 43.35
N LEU A 467 54.01 -18.69 44.52
CA LEU A 467 54.51 -17.34 44.77
C LEU A 467 56.04 -17.36 44.94
N VAL A 468 56.72 -16.46 44.22
CA VAL A 468 58.16 -16.27 44.33
C VAL A 468 58.44 -15.13 45.32
N ILE A 469 58.98 -15.46 46.49
CA ILE A 469 59.32 -14.48 47.52
C ILE A 469 60.78 -14.04 47.37
N ALA A 470 61.02 -12.74 47.44
CA ALA A 470 62.35 -12.15 47.49
C ALA A 470 62.43 -11.09 48.60
N GLN A 471 63.66 -10.80 49.04
CA GLN A 471 63.94 -9.72 49.99
C GLN A 471 65.01 -8.77 49.43
N SER A 472 64.90 -7.50 49.81
CA SER A 472 65.86 -6.43 49.51
C SER A 472 66.09 -5.58 50.77
N PRO A 473 67.34 -5.41 51.23
CA PRO A 473 68.58 -5.92 50.66
C PRO A 473 68.69 -7.46 50.62
N SER A 474 69.49 -8.00 49.71
CA SER A 474 69.61 -9.46 49.56
C SER A 474 70.25 -10.10 50.80
N PRO A 475 69.90 -11.36 51.14
CA PRO A 475 70.58 -12.07 52.22
C PRO A 475 72.10 -12.06 52.02
N GLY A 476 72.85 -11.86 53.11
CA GLY A 476 74.31 -11.73 53.10
C GLY A 476 74.84 -10.30 52.94
N SER A 477 73.97 -9.30 52.71
CA SER A 477 74.36 -7.89 52.68
C SER A 477 74.82 -7.41 54.06
N THR A 478 75.74 -6.43 54.12
CA THR A 478 76.08 -5.74 55.37
C THR A 478 75.08 -4.62 55.65
N ILE A 479 74.62 -4.54 56.90
CA ILE A 479 73.70 -3.51 57.40
C ILE A 479 74.32 -2.84 58.63
N GLY A 480 74.10 -1.53 58.79
CA GLY A 480 74.70 -0.74 59.86
C GLY A 480 73.87 -0.72 61.14
N VAL A 481 74.47 -0.26 62.24
CA VAL A 481 73.78 0.04 63.51
C VAL A 481 72.59 0.98 63.27
N GLY A 482 71.45 0.69 63.91
CA GLY A 482 70.20 1.44 63.78
C GLY A 482 69.08 0.63 63.10
N ASP A 483 68.01 1.32 62.73
CA ASP A 483 66.84 0.71 62.09
C ASP A 483 67.05 0.58 60.59
N ASN A 484 67.03 -0.66 60.09
CA ASN A 484 67.18 -0.99 58.68
C ASN A 484 65.83 -1.47 58.13
N VAL A 485 65.36 -0.86 57.03
CA VAL A 485 64.12 -1.28 56.36
C VAL A 485 64.43 -2.41 55.40
N ILE A 486 63.77 -3.55 55.58
CA ILE A 486 63.85 -4.71 54.71
C ILE A 486 62.53 -4.78 53.93
N THR A 487 62.63 -4.72 52.60
CA THR A 487 61.50 -4.86 51.69
C THR A 487 61.40 -6.31 51.23
N PHE A 488 60.23 -6.90 51.38
CA PHE A 488 59.87 -8.19 50.81
C PHE A 488 58.98 -7.97 49.60
N SER A 489 59.15 -8.79 48.57
CA SER A 489 58.31 -8.83 47.37
C SER A 489 57.81 -10.25 47.12
N ALA A 490 56.54 -10.42 46.77
CA ALA A 490 56.00 -11.66 46.23
C ALA A 490 55.56 -11.44 44.79
N THR A 491 56.05 -12.29 43.88
CA THR A 491 55.60 -12.33 42.49
C THR A 491 54.70 -13.54 42.28
N ASP A 492 53.52 -13.33 41.69
CA ASP A 492 52.57 -14.40 41.35
C ASP A 492 52.93 -15.12 40.03
N ALA A 493 52.08 -16.06 39.59
CA ALA A 493 52.29 -16.79 38.35
C ALA A 493 52.08 -15.93 37.09
N SER A 494 51.31 -14.85 37.21
CA SER A 494 50.95 -13.90 36.15
C SER A 494 51.96 -12.74 36.01
N GLY A 495 52.90 -12.62 36.96
CA GLY A 495 53.93 -11.60 37.02
C GLY A 495 53.57 -10.37 37.86
N ASN A 496 52.43 -10.36 38.57
CA ASN A 496 52.06 -9.27 39.46
C ASN A 496 52.89 -9.32 40.74
N VAL A 497 53.25 -8.15 41.27
CA VAL A 497 54.16 -8.02 42.42
C VAL A 497 53.50 -7.27 43.57
N GLY A 498 53.41 -7.94 44.72
CA GLY A 498 53.03 -7.35 46.00
C GLY A 498 54.27 -7.04 46.85
N GLU A 499 54.21 -6.00 47.68
CA GLU A 499 55.32 -5.59 48.56
C GLU A 499 54.87 -5.42 50.03
N ALA A 500 55.78 -5.72 50.95
CA ALA A 500 55.63 -5.47 52.39
C ALA A 500 57.00 -5.18 53.01
N THR A 501 57.04 -4.36 54.06
CA THR A 501 58.31 -3.97 54.71
C THR A 501 58.33 -4.36 56.19
N ALA A 502 59.49 -4.77 56.69
CA ALA A 502 59.75 -4.89 58.12
C ALA A 502 61.02 -4.11 58.51
N THR A 503 61.11 -3.70 59.76
CA THR A 503 62.28 -2.98 60.29
C THR A 503 63.13 -3.92 61.14
N LEU A 504 64.41 -4.02 60.83
CA LEU A 504 65.41 -4.75 61.61
C LEU A 504 66.30 -3.76 62.37
N THR A 505 66.24 -3.79 63.69
CA THR A 505 67.12 -2.99 64.54
C THR A 505 68.46 -3.69 64.74
N VAL A 506 69.56 -3.03 64.39
CA VAL A 506 70.92 -3.48 64.66
C VAL A 506 71.46 -2.71 65.86
N ASN A 507 71.63 -3.40 66.98
CA ASN A 507 72.20 -2.86 68.19
C ASN A 507 73.73 -2.78 68.07
N GLN A 508 74.34 -1.75 68.65
CA GLN A 508 75.79 -1.67 68.77
C GLN A 508 76.30 -2.83 69.64
N ALA A 509 77.38 -3.51 69.22
CA ALA A 509 78.07 -4.45 70.11
C ALA A 509 78.56 -3.70 71.35
N ASP A 510 78.28 -4.25 72.53
CA ASP A 510 78.93 -3.80 73.75
C ASP A 510 80.45 -3.91 73.53
N PRO A 511 81.23 -2.82 73.58
CA PRO A 511 82.68 -2.94 73.45
C PRO A 511 83.13 -3.95 74.50
N MET A 512 83.71 -5.07 74.06
CA MET A 512 84.26 -6.06 74.97
C MET A 512 85.21 -5.29 75.89
N THR A 513 84.79 -5.05 77.13
CA THR A 513 85.66 -4.49 78.14
C THR A 513 86.72 -5.55 78.34
N ASP A 514 87.92 -5.24 77.88
CA ASP A 514 89.17 -5.90 78.26
C ASP A 514 89.01 -6.43 79.69
N TYR A 515 88.91 -7.75 79.82
CA TYR A 515 88.81 -8.40 81.11
C TYR A 515 90.10 -8.04 81.83
N ASP A 516 90.00 -7.06 82.72
CA ASP A 516 90.99 -6.55 83.67
C ASP A 516 92.22 -7.47 83.74
N VAL A 517 93.20 -7.23 82.86
CA VAL A 517 94.54 -7.80 83.03
C VAL A 517 95.09 -7.10 84.26
N LYS A 518 94.80 -7.70 85.41
CA LYS A 518 95.37 -7.29 86.69
C LYS A 518 96.89 -7.24 86.51
N PRO A 519 97.57 -6.14 86.87
CA PRO A 519 99.01 -6.03 86.69
C PRO A 519 99.71 -7.21 87.37
N GLU A 520 100.71 -7.78 86.68
CA GLU A 520 101.49 -8.92 87.17
C GLU A 520 101.94 -8.70 88.63
N PRO A 521 101.86 -9.72 89.50
CA PRO A 521 102.48 -9.65 90.82
C PRO A 521 104.00 -9.43 90.67
N PRO A 522 104.64 -8.54 91.47
CA PRO A 522 106.05 -8.18 91.31
C PRO A 522 107.07 -9.32 91.48
N ASP A 523 106.67 -10.56 91.72
CA ASP A 523 107.56 -11.70 92.00
C ASP A 523 107.36 -12.95 91.12
N GLY A 524 106.52 -12.87 90.08
CA GLY A 524 106.51 -13.84 88.97
C GLY A 524 106.20 -15.30 89.38
N LYS A 525 105.42 -15.52 90.45
CA LYS A 525 104.95 -16.85 90.84
C LYS A 525 103.44 -16.86 91.03
N ILE A 526 102.76 -17.66 90.21
CA ILE A 526 101.35 -18.01 90.39
C ILE A 526 101.32 -19.27 91.27
N ASP A 527 100.70 -19.22 92.45
CA ASP A 527 100.46 -20.40 93.30
C ASP A 527 99.26 -21.18 92.76
N ALA A 528 99.24 -22.51 92.95
CA ALA A 528 98.15 -23.40 92.60
C ALA A 528 96.80 -23.04 93.26
N ARG A 529 96.80 -22.18 94.29
CA ARG A 529 95.56 -21.63 94.87
C ARG A 529 94.94 -20.51 94.02
N ASP A 530 95.73 -19.74 93.26
CA ASP A 530 95.23 -18.68 92.37
C ASP A 530 94.58 -19.26 91.10
N LEU A 531 95.05 -20.42 90.63
CA LEU A 531 94.45 -21.15 89.50
C LEU A 531 93.09 -21.79 89.86
N LEU A 532 92.83 -22.05 91.16
CA LEU A 532 91.58 -22.66 91.61
C LEU A 532 90.44 -21.63 91.76
N GLU A 533 90.74 -20.36 92.06
CA GLU A 533 89.73 -19.29 92.05
C GLU A 533 89.31 -18.92 90.62
N TRP A 534 90.22 -19.03 89.64
CA TRP A 534 89.93 -18.73 88.24
C TRP A 534 88.94 -19.74 87.61
N TYR A 535 88.98 -21.01 88.03
CA TYR A 535 88.07 -22.06 87.55
C TYR A 535 86.65 -21.96 88.11
N SER A 536 86.41 -21.14 89.16
CA SER A 536 85.12 -21.05 89.85
C SER A 536 84.15 -20.01 89.29
N ARG A 537 84.51 -19.29 88.21
CA ARG A 537 83.69 -18.20 87.63
C ARG A 537 83.34 -18.37 86.15
N VAL A 538 83.41 -19.59 85.63
CA VAL A 538 82.90 -19.93 84.29
C VAL A 538 81.75 -20.91 84.44
N GLU A 539 80.63 -20.41 84.96
CA GLU A 539 79.32 -21.01 84.74
C GLU A 539 78.61 -20.18 83.65
N ASP A 540 78.89 -20.47 82.39
CA ASP A 540 77.79 -20.63 81.44
C ASP A 540 78.20 -21.61 80.34
N GLY A 541 77.35 -22.60 80.12
CA GLY A 541 77.72 -23.86 79.50
C GLY A 541 77.86 -23.78 77.98
N SER A 542 79.09 -23.85 77.46
CA SER A 542 79.42 -24.54 76.20
C SER A 542 80.95 -24.73 76.07
N PRO A 543 81.44 -25.84 75.47
CA PRO A 543 82.83 -26.24 75.60
C PRO A 543 83.68 -25.59 74.51
N THR A 544 84.42 -24.53 74.84
CA THR A 544 85.54 -24.10 74.00
C THR A 544 86.82 -24.76 74.48
N GLU A 545 87.37 -25.67 73.66
CA GLU A 545 88.74 -26.18 73.78
C GLU A 545 89.72 -25.00 73.81
N LEU A 546 90.23 -24.68 75.00
CA LEU A 546 91.38 -23.80 75.16
C LEU A 546 92.65 -24.62 74.90
N LEU A 547 93.12 -24.57 73.65
CA LEU A 547 94.45 -25.03 73.25
C LEU A 547 95.51 -24.11 73.87
N PHE A 548 96.15 -24.56 74.94
CA PHE A 548 97.35 -23.91 75.50
C PHE A 548 98.59 -24.35 74.72
N ASP A 549 99.25 -23.43 74.01
CA ASP A 549 100.57 -23.63 73.42
C ASP A 549 101.65 -23.48 74.51
N PHE A 550 102.21 -24.61 74.97
CA PHE A 550 103.27 -24.65 75.98
C PHE A 550 104.70 -24.52 75.42
N SER A 551 104.90 -24.10 74.17
CA SER A 551 106.23 -24.07 73.52
C SER A 551 107.25 -23.08 74.09
N ARG A 552 106.92 -22.31 75.15
CA ARG A 552 107.82 -21.27 75.71
C ARG A 552 108.20 -21.38 77.18
N PHE A 553 107.81 -22.43 77.93
CA PHE A 553 108.18 -22.56 79.35
C PHE A 553 109.13 -23.74 79.66
N TRP A 554 110.42 -23.39 79.58
CA TRP A 554 111.57 -23.87 80.38
C TRP A 554 112.35 -25.16 80.05
N GLN A 555 113.61 -24.92 79.64
CA GLN A 555 114.80 -25.74 79.86
C GLN A 555 115.08 -25.96 81.36
N ARG A 556 115.68 -27.12 81.71
CA ARG A 556 116.47 -27.43 82.93
C ARG A 556 115.77 -27.13 84.28
N ASP A 557 115.39 -28.11 85.09
CA ASP A 557 116.33 -29.01 85.75
C ASP A 557 115.64 -30.26 86.37
N ASN A 558 116.42 -31.33 86.38
CA ASN A 558 116.39 -32.57 87.16
C ASN A 558 115.27 -32.85 88.20
N LEU A 559 114.75 -34.09 88.05
CA LEU A 559 114.44 -35.10 89.08
C LEU A 559 113.05 -35.16 89.74
N LYS A 560 112.37 -36.26 89.35
CA LYS A 560 111.54 -37.22 90.12
C LYS A 560 110.03 -36.97 90.27
N ARG A 561 109.28 -37.87 89.59
CA ARG A 561 108.12 -38.70 90.02
C ARG A 561 107.32 -38.15 91.22
N GLN A 562 106.01 -37.97 91.11
CA GLN A 562 105.00 -38.96 90.73
C GLN A 562 103.86 -38.35 89.93
#